data_AF-A0A1Y3NKP0-F1
#
_entry.id   AF-A0A1Y3NKP0-F1
#
_cell.length_a   1.000
_cell.length_b   1.000
_cell.length_c   1.000
_cell.angle_alpha   90.00
_cell.angle_beta   90.00
_cell.angle_gamma   90.00
#
_symmetry.space_group_name_H-M   'P 1'
#
loop_
_entity.id
_entity.type
_entity.pdbx_description
1 polymer ?
#
loop_
_entity_poly.entity_id
_entity_poly.type
_entity_poly.pdbx_seq_one_letter_code
_entity_poly.pdbx_strand_id
1 'polypeptide(L)'
;MKVYFSLVQEDGLLKKETLTPKSIVIQNQENEFSYSYYLFKSLEEFKQYYFSIPKFCRNSYEVILDKPQKLRYDIDIKNVKSVDIQPLPLVLKFKQKLEEKLNTEVLIYLSKDIQNKKFSCHMVITKYYARNHGECFSLCYTLSKLADEALKPYIDFSVYSKTQSFRLEGSTKYGDVRYKYLYGYSDLSNRFDEGMISNTSDCVLIMPKVLINRKEILGKANGGNGRKSQYHWSNYRIS
;
A
#
# COMPACT_ATOMS: atom_id res chain seq x y z
N MET A 1 6.78 21.87 9.43
CA MET A 1 5.78 20.81 9.67
C MET A 1 4.57 21.45 10.32
N LYS A 2 3.35 21.13 9.87
CA LYS A 2 2.12 21.52 10.57
C LYS A 2 1.52 20.29 11.26
N VAL A 3 1.02 20.45 12.49
CA VAL A 3 0.49 19.36 13.33
C VAL A 3 -0.98 19.62 13.64
N TYR A 4 -1.80 18.58 13.53
CA TYR A 4 -3.23 18.64 13.80
C TYR A 4 -3.59 17.50 14.76
N PHE A 5 -3.96 17.89 15.99
CA PHE A 5 -4.36 16.96 17.04
C PHE A 5 -5.85 16.62 16.95
N SER A 6 -6.19 15.37 17.29
CA SER A 6 -7.57 14.95 17.56
C SER A 6 -8.57 15.26 16.45
N LEU A 7 -8.13 15.18 15.18
CA LEU A 7 -9.05 15.25 14.06
C LEU A 7 -9.91 13.99 14.06
N VAL A 8 -11.17 14.13 14.49
CA VAL A 8 -12.18 13.07 14.48
C VAL A 8 -12.38 12.50 13.08
N GLN A 9 -12.05 13.27 12.02
CA GLN A 9 -12.03 12.85 10.62
C GLN A 9 -10.94 13.59 9.82
N GLU A 10 -10.31 12.90 8.86
CA GLU A 10 -9.29 13.42 7.93
C GLU A 10 -9.75 14.66 7.14
N ASP A 11 -11.06 14.79 6.91
CA ASP A 11 -11.70 15.92 6.23
C ASP A 11 -11.34 17.28 6.84
N GLY A 12 -11.08 17.34 8.15
CA GLY A 12 -10.71 18.58 8.83
C GLY A 12 -9.34 19.12 8.41
N LEU A 13 -8.39 18.24 8.08
CA LEU A 13 -7.07 18.60 7.57
C LEU A 13 -7.18 19.13 6.14
N LEU A 14 -7.87 18.39 5.28
CA LEU A 14 -7.98 18.67 3.85
C LEU A 14 -8.82 19.92 3.54
N LYS A 15 -9.75 20.31 4.43
CA LYS A 15 -10.54 21.54 4.29
C LYS A 15 -9.77 22.82 4.59
N LYS A 16 -8.69 22.75 5.38
CA LYS A 16 -7.97 23.94 5.90
C LYS A 16 -6.66 24.23 5.19
N GLU A 17 -6.15 23.28 4.41
CA GLU A 17 -4.81 23.35 3.84
C GLU A 17 -4.82 23.07 2.34
N THR A 18 -4.02 23.83 1.59
CA THR A 18 -3.76 23.55 0.18
C THR A 18 -2.60 22.56 0.09
N LEU A 19 -2.91 21.34 -0.35
CA LEU A 19 -1.88 20.32 -0.59
C LEU A 19 -1.19 20.57 -1.93
N THR A 20 0.14 20.54 -1.91
CA THR A 20 0.96 20.55 -3.12
C THR A 20 1.25 19.11 -3.60
N PRO A 21 1.69 18.91 -4.85
CA PRO A 21 2.12 17.58 -5.30
C PRO A 21 3.23 16.96 -4.45
N LYS A 22 4.07 17.78 -3.80
CA LYS A 22 5.17 17.34 -2.92
C LYS A 22 4.76 17.12 -1.46
N SER A 23 3.52 17.49 -1.11
CA SER A 23 3.04 17.39 0.27
C SER A 23 2.87 15.93 0.70
N ILE A 24 3.41 15.59 1.86
CA ILE A 24 3.28 14.29 2.50
C ILE A 24 2.40 14.43 3.74
N VAL A 25 1.40 13.56 3.86
CA VAL A 25 0.51 13.53 5.03
C VAL A 25 0.79 12.24 5.78
N ILE A 26 1.13 12.37 7.05
CA ILE A 26 1.41 11.23 7.95
C ILE A 26 0.38 11.24 9.07
N GLN A 27 -0.13 10.06 9.37
CA GLN A 27 -0.96 9.78 10.53
C GLN A 27 -0.08 9.03 11.55
N ASN A 28 0.00 9.53 12.78
CA ASN A 28 0.55 8.79 13.91
C ASN A 28 -0.58 8.32 14.80
N GLN A 29 -0.57 7.05 15.15
CA GLN A 29 -1.53 6.47 16.11
C GLN A 29 -0.94 6.54 17.53
N GLU A 30 -1.55 7.37 18.37
CA GLU A 30 -1.10 7.60 19.75
C GLU A 30 -1.66 6.56 20.72
N ASN A 31 -2.91 6.15 20.49
CA ASN A 31 -3.56 5.02 21.17
C ASN A 31 -4.63 4.37 20.27
N GLU A 32 -5.43 3.46 20.84
CA GLU A 32 -6.47 2.72 20.08
C GLU A 32 -7.49 3.63 19.40
N PHE A 33 -7.72 4.83 19.95
CA PHE A 33 -8.81 5.72 19.53
C PHE A 33 -8.35 7.09 19.03
N SER A 34 -7.06 7.41 19.12
CA SER A 34 -6.54 8.74 18.80
C SER A 34 -5.43 8.71 17.75
N TYR A 35 -5.53 9.69 16.87
CA TYR A 35 -4.62 9.89 15.76
C TYR A 35 -4.24 11.36 15.68
N SER A 36 -2.96 11.62 15.43
CA SER A 36 -2.46 12.93 15.08
C SER A 36 -2.00 12.94 13.63
N TYR A 37 -2.32 14.02 12.91
CA TYR A 37 -1.97 14.17 11.51
C TYR A 37 -0.90 15.24 11.34
N TYR A 38 0.08 14.94 10.49
CA TYR A 38 1.24 15.75 10.23
C TYR A 38 1.32 16.04 8.74
N LEU A 39 1.41 17.32 8.40
CA LEU A 39 1.59 17.78 7.02
C LEU A 39 3.03 18.28 6.84
N PHE A 40 3.74 17.63 5.94
CA PHE A 40 5.09 17.98 5.50
C PHE A 40 5.05 18.58 4.10
N LYS A 41 5.92 19.57 3.83
CA LYS A 41 6.02 20.22 2.53
C LYS A 41 6.82 19.40 1.52
N SER A 42 7.64 18.47 2.00
CA SER A 42 8.50 17.62 1.18
C SER A 42 8.80 16.29 1.86
N LEU A 43 9.24 15.32 1.06
CA LEU A 43 9.76 14.04 1.54
C LEU A 43 10.98 14.23 2.45
N GLU A 44 11.88 15.15 2.13
CA GLU A 44 13.08 15.41 2.92
C GLU A 44 12.75 15.89 4.34
N GLU A 45 11.82 16.86 4.45
CA GLU A 45 11.33 17.34 5.76
C GLU A 45 10.70 16.20 6.57
N PHE A 46 9.92 15.34 5.91
CA PHE A 46 9.33 14.17 6.56
C PHE A 46 10.39 13.17 7.04
N LYS A 47 11.41 12.85 6.23
CA LYS A 47 12.47 11.91 6.61
C LYS A 47 13.25 12.37 7.83
N GLN A 48 13.65 13.65 7.85
CA GLN A 48 14.37 14.23 8.99
C GLN A 48 13.56 14.07 10.29
N TYR A 49 12.26 14.36 10.22
CA TYR A 49 11.35 14.13 11.34
C TYR A 49 11.26 12.64 11.70
N TYR A 50 10.89 11.78 10.75
CA TYR A 50 10.61 10.36 11.02
C TYR A 50 11.84 9.59 11.52
N PHE A 51 13.02 9.89 10.97
CA PHE A 51 14.26 9.20 11.36
C PHE A 51 14.74 9.65 12.75
N SER A 52 14.34 10.83 13.22
CA SER A 52 14.59 11.29 14.60
C SER A 52 13.71 10.59 15.65
N ILE A 53 12.59 9.99 15.25
CA ILE A 53 11.67 9.31 16.17
C ILE A 53 12.31 7.98 16.61
N PRO A 54 12.42 7.70 17.92
CA PRO A 54 12.86 6.41 18.40
C PRO A 54 12.00 5.26 17.86
N LYS A 55 12.63 4.14 17.48
CA LYS A 55 11.96 3.00 16.85
C LYS A 55 10.68 2.54 17.58
N PHE A 56 10.72 2.47 18.90
CA PHE A 56 9.59 2.02 19.74
C PHE A 56 8.40 3.00 19.80
N CYS A 57 8.55 4.22 19.27
CA CYS A 57 7.48 5.21 19.16
C CYS A 57 6.85 5.26 17.76
N ARG A 58 7.32 4.44 16.81
CA ARG A 58 6.89 4.52 15.40
C ARG A 58 5.61 3.73 15.16
N ASN A 59 4.48 4.42 15.29
CA ASN A 59 3.14 3.94 14.92
C ASN A 59 2.58 4.76 13.75
N SER A 60 3.39 4.90 12.70
CA SER A 60 3.17 5.89 11.65
C SER A 60 2.66 5.28 10.35
N TYR A 61 1.77 6.01 9.69
CA TYR A 61 1.12 5.64 8.45
C TYR A 61 1.18 6.81 7.47
N GLU A 62 1.49 6.52 6.22
CA GLU A 62 1.26 7.44 5.12
C GLU A 62 -0.24 7.51 4.83
N VAL A 63 -0.80 8.72 4.76
CA VAL A 63 -2.17 8.95 4.31
C VAL A 63 -2.15 9.16 2.81
N ILE A 64 -2.54 8.11 2.07
CA ILE A 64 -2.65 8.13 0.61
C ILE A 64 -3.97 8.79 0.25
N LEU A 65 -3.89 9.89 -0.49
CA LEU A 65 -5.05 10.66 -0.94
C LEU A 65 -5.41 10.33 -2.39
N ASP A 66 -6.52 10.90 -2.87
CA ASP A 66 -6.99 10.73 -4.24
C ASP A 66 -6.16 11.55 -5.25
N LYS A 67 -4.88 11.21 -5.33
CA LYS A 67 -3.82 11.88 -6.11
C LYS A 67 -2.87 10.84 -6.72
N PRO A 68 -1.87 11.26 -7.54
CA PRO A 68 -0.85 10.37 -8.06
C PRO A 68 -0.24 9.46 -6.99
N GLN A 69 -0.25 8.15 -7.24
CA GLN A 69 0.18 7.14 -6.29
C GLN A 69 0.80 5.93 -6.98
N LYS A 70 1.83 5.35 -6.36
CA LYS A 70 2.43 4.10 -6.82
C LYS A 70 1.44 2.95 -6.78
N LEU A 71 1.67 1.98 -7.65
CA LEU A 71 0.99 0.69 -7.60
C LEU A 71 1.50 -0.09 -6.39
N ARG A 72 0.57 -0.69 -5.65
CA ARG A 72 0.87 -1.47 -4.45
C ARG A 72 -0.05 -2.67 -4.35
N TYR A 73 0.29 -3.64 -3.52
CA TYR A 73 -0.62 -4.68 -3.05
C TYR A 73 -0.54 -4.78 -1.53
N ASP A 74 -1.67 -5.08 -0.90
CA ASP A 74 -1.72 -5.58 0.46
C ASP A 74 -2.16 -7.04 0.42
N ILE A 75 -1.41 -7.91 1.09
CA ILE A 75 -1.64 -9.35 1.13
C ILE A 75 -1.72 -9.75 2.59
N ASP A 76 -2.90 -10.21 3.01
CA ASP A 76 -3.15 -10.66 4.38
C ASP A 76 -3.63 -12.12 4.39
N ILE A 77 -2.76 -13.02 4.89
CA ILE A 77 -3.08 -14.43 5.08
C ILE A 77 -3.20 -14.71 6.58
N LYS A 78 -4.43 -15.01 6.99
CA LYS A 78 -4.76 -15.44 8.36
C LYS A 78 -4.72 -16.96 8.46
N ASN A 79 -4.47 -17.47 9.67
CA ASN A 79 -4.51 -18.91 9.98
C ASN A 79 -3.59 -19.76 9.10
N VAL A 80 -2.35 -19.30 8.84
CA VAL A 80 -1.37 -20.08 8.06
C VAL A 80 -1.05 -21.36 8.81
N LYS A 81 -1.67 -22.48 8.42
CA LYS A 81 -1.28 -23.81 8.89
C LYS A 81 0.01 -24.18 8.15
N SER A 82 0.99 -24.72 8.87
CA SER A 82 2.33 -25.04 8.36
C SER A 82 2.34 -26.04 7.19
N VAL A 83 1.22 -26.72 6.95
CA VAL A 83 1.10 -27.84 6.01
C VAL A 83 0.47 -27.45 4.67
N ASP A 84 -0.28 -26.34 4.59
CA ASP A 84 -1.22 -26.13 3.46
C ASP A 84 -0.73 -25.08 2.45
N ILE A 85 -0.11 -23.98 2.89
CA ILE A 85 0.35 -22.90 2.02
C ILE A 85 1.63 -22.29 2.59
N GLN A 86 2.65 -22.13 1.74
CA GLN A 86 3.86 -21.34 2.04
C GLN A 86 3.69 -19.95 1.41
N PRO A 87 3.31 -18.91 2.18
CA PRO A 87 2.93 -17.61 1.62
C PRO A 87 4.06 -16.91 0.88
N LEU A 88 5.27 -16.97 1.45
CA LEU A 88 6.41 -16.21 0.94
C LEU A 88 6.82 -16.67 -0.47
N PRO A 89 6.97 -17.98 -0.78
CA PRO A 89 7.19 -18.45 -2.15
C PRO A 89 6.12 -17.96 -3.16
N LEU A 90 4.84 -17.94 -2.78
CA LEU A 90 3.77 -17.44 -3.66
C LEU A 90 3.93 -15.95 -3.95
N VAL A 91 4.24 -15.15 -2.93
CA VAL A 91 4.51 -13.71 -3.07
C VAL A 91 5.75 -13.45 -3.92
N LEU A 92 6.84 -14.20 -3.72
CA LEU A 92 8.07 -14.05 -4.50
C LEU A 92 7.85 -14.38 -5.98
N LYS A 93 7.09 -15.44 -6.26
CA LYS A 93 6.69 -15.78 -7.63
C LYS A 93 5.80 -14.71 -8.27
N PHE A 94 4.88 -14.13 -7.50
CA PHE A 94 4.06 -13.01 -8.00
C PHE A 94 4.90 -11.76 -8.26
N LYS A 95 5.85 -11.43 -7.37
CA LYS A 95 6.86 -10.39 -7.57
C LYS A 95 7.58 -10.59 -8.90
N GLN A 96 8.17 -11.77 -9.13
CA GLN A 96 8.90 -12.05 -10.35
C GLN A 96 8.06 -11.79 -11.61
N LYS A 97 6.81 -12.30 -11.64
CA LYS A 97 5.90 -12.07 -12.78
C LYS A 97 5.58 -10.58 -13.00
N LEU A 98 5.44 -9.79 -11.94
CA LEU A 98 5.23 -8.35 -12.04
C LEU A 98 6.48 -7.66 -12.59
N GLU A 99 7.66 -8.02 -12.10
CA GLU A 99 8.93 -7.43 -12.54
C GLU A 99 9.21 -7.74 -14.01
N GLU A 100 9.02 -8.98 -14.44
CA GLU A 100 9.11 -9.39 -15.85
C GLU A 100 8.12 -8.63 -16.73
N LYS A 101 6.86 -8.48 -16.27
CA LYS A 101 5.80 -7.85 -17.06
C LYS A 101 6.01 -6.35 -17.23
N LEU A 102 6.49 -5.68 -16.19
CA LEU A 102 6.57 -4.22 -16.13
C LEU A 102 7.99 -3.70 -16.34
N ASN A 103 9.00 -4.58 -16.40
CA ASN A 103 10.42 -4.24 -16.45
C ASN A 103 10.81 -3.22 -15.36
N THR A 104 10.40 -3.51 -14.13
CA THR A 104 10.65 -2.68 -12.95
C THR A 104 10.86 -3.58 -11.76
N GLU A 105 11.45 -3.04 -10.70
CA GLU A 105 11.52 -3.74 -9.43
C GLU A 105 10.22 -3.62 -8.62
N VAL A 106 9.98 -4.62 -7.78
CA VAL A 106 8.92 -4.62 -6.78
C VAL A 106 9.49 -4.84 -5.37
N LEU A 107 9.28 -3.88 -4.48
CA LEU A 107 9.67 -3.99 -3.08
C LEU A 107 8.66 -4.84 -2.31
N ILE A 108 9.15 -5.73 -1.45
CA ILE A 108 8.32 -6.53 -0.53
C ILE A 108 8.58 -6.06 0.88
N TYR A 109 7.53 -5.69 1.59
CA TYR A 109 7.58 -5.36 3.01
C TYR A 109 6.83 -6.41 3.81
N LEU A 110 7.46 -6.98 4.83
CA LEU A 110 6.85 -8.00 5.67
C LEU A 110 6.61 -7.49 7.09
N SER A 111 5.52 -7.96 7.69
CA SER A 111 5.34 -7.98 9.14
C SER A 111 4.96 -9.40 9.56
N LYS A 112 5.95 -10.16 10.03
CA LYS A 112 5.75 -11.55 10.41
C LYS A 112 5.19 -11.63 11.82
N ASP A 113 4.06 -12.32 11.97
CA ASP A 113 3.56 -12.77 13.26
C ASP A 113 3.80 -14.26 13.40
N ILE A 114 4.91 -14.62 14.06
CA ILE A 114 5.23 -16.03 14.29
C ILE A 114 4.23 -16.63 15.28
N GLN A 115 3.75 -15.85 16.25
CA GLN A 115 2.85 -16.31 17.31
C GLN A 115 1.44 -16.56 16.78
N ASN A 116 0.87 -15.60 16.03
CA ASN A 116 -0.50 -15.70 15.52
C ASN A 116 -0.61 -16.35 14.13
N LYS A 117 0.49 -16.93 13.62
CA LYS A 117 0.53 -17.57 12.29
C LYS A 117 -0.06 -16.67 11.19
N LYS A 118 0.23 -15.37 11.29
CA LYS A 118 -0.26 -14.35 10.36
C LYS A 118 0.86 -13.93 9.44
N PHE A 119 0.60 -14.00 8.14
CA PHE A 119 1.49 -13.47 7.11
C PHE A 119 0.87 -12.20 6.53
N SER A 120 1.52 -11.05 6.75
CA SER A 120 1.14 -9.78 6.15
C SER A 120 2.29 -9.25 5.30
N CYS A 121 1.97 -8.90 4.06
CA CYS A 121 2.93 -8.45 3.07
C CYS A 121 2.38 -7.26 2.29
N HIS A 122 3.15 -6.18 2.20
CA HIS A 122 2.90 -5.12 1.24
C HIS A 122 3.89 -5.22 0.09
N MET A 123 3.39 -5.08 -1.14
CA MET A 123 4.24 -4.98 -2.33
C MET A 123 4.16 -3.56 -2.89
N VAL A 124 5.27 -2.96 -3.30
CA VAL A 124 5.31 -1.61 -3.90
C VAL A 124 6.10 -1.65 -5.21
N ILE A 125 5.51 -1.17 -6.30
CA ILE A 125 6.12 -1.16 -7.64
C ILE A 125 6.83 0.18 -7.84
N THR A 126 8.17 0.20 -8.04
CA THR A 126 8.99 1.40 -7.76
C THR A 126 9.07 2.46 -8.87
N LYS A 127 8.69 2.15 -10.11
CA LYS A 127 8.82 3.07 -11.28
C LYS A 127 7.52 3.51 -11.92
N TYR A 128 6.37 3.07 -11.43
CA TYR A 128 5.08 3.38 -12.06
C TYR A 128 4.10 3.98 -11.05
N TYR A 129 3.29 4.92 -11.54
CA TYR A 129 2.20 5.50 -10.77
C TYR A 129 0.90 5.57 -11.57
N ALA A 130 -0.22 5.59 -10.85
CA ALA A 130 -1.56 5.86 -11.39
C ALA A 130 -2.02 7.25 -10.92
N ARG A 131 -2.90 7.92 -11.67
CA ARG A 131 -3.29 9.31 -11.34
C ARG A 131 -4.12 9.42 -10.07
N ASN A 132 -4.86 8.37 -9.71
CA ASN A 132 -5.82 8.35 -8.63
C ASN A 132 -6.08 6.91 -8.15
N HIS A 133 -6.88 6.76 -7.10
CA HIS A 133 -7.16 5.45 -6.50
C HIS A 133 -7.92 4.50 -7.46
N GLY A 134 -8.81 5.02 -8.31
CA GLY A 134 -9.62 4.22 -9.23
C GLY A 134 -8.82 3.63 -10.38
N GLU A 135 -7.90 4.42 -10.95
CA GLU A 135 -6.93 3.92 -11.92
C GLU A 135 -6.00 2.89 -11.27
N CYS A 136 -5.48 3.20 -10.07
CA CYS A 136 -4.60 2.29 -9.32
C CYS A 136 -5.28 0.93 -9.06
N PHE A 137 -6.54 0.95 -8.61
CA PHE A 137 -7.37 -0.26 -8.46
C PHE A 137 -7.47 -1.04 -9.78
N SER A 138 -7.82 -0.38 -10.88
CA SER A 138 -8.02 -1.04 -12.18
C SER A 138 -6.74 -1.69 -12.71
N LEU A 139 -5.61 -1.00 -12.55
CA LEU A 139 -4.27 -1.48 -12.88
C LEU A 139 -3.91 -2.71 -12.04
N CYS A 140 -3.94 -2.56 -10.70
CA CYS A 140 -3.57 -3.63 -9.79
C CYS A 140 -4.50 -4.84 -9.88
N TYR A 141 -5.81 -4.64 -10.08
CA TYR A 141 -6.76 -5.74 -10.25
C TYR A 141 -6.50 -6.53 -11.53
N THR A 142 -6.13 -5.87 -12.62
CA THR A 142 -5.82 -6.59 -13.85
C THR A 142 -4.44 -7.26 -13.78
N LEU A 143 -3.45 -6.63 -13.15
CA LEU A 143 -2.13 -7.22 -12.89
C LEU A 143 -2.18 -8.39 -11.90
N SER A 144 -3.12 -8.41 -10.94
CA SER A 144 -3.25 -9.50 -9.97
C SER A 144 -3.63 -10.84 -10.60
N LYS A 145 -4.16 -10.81 -11.82
CA LYS A 145 -4.42 -12.03 -12.57
C LYS A 145 -3.13 -12.82 -12.89
N LEU A 146 -1.96 -12.18 -12.83
CA LEU A 146 -0.64 -12.83 -12.93
C LEU A 146 -0.32 -13.67 -11.69
N ALA A 147 -0.89 -13.34 -10.53
CA ALA A 147 -0.72 -14.11 -9.31
C ALA A 147 -1.25 -15.53 -9.50
N ASP A 148 -0.67 -16.48 -8.76
CA ASP A 148 -1.19 -17.85 -8.72
C ASP A 148 -2.57 -17.86 -8.04
N GLU A 149 -3.46 -18.78 -8.44
CA GLU A 149 -4.81 -18.88 -7.89
C GLU A 149 -4.82 -19.04 -6.37
N ALA A 150 -3.79 -19.69 -5.80
CA ALA A 150 -3.64 -19.83 -4.36
C ALA A 150 -3.38 -18.50 -3.62
N LEU A 151 -2.83 -17.48 -4.30
CA LEU A 151 -2.53 -16.17 -3.69
C LEU A 151 -3.70 -15.19 -3.81
N LYS A 152 -4.46 -15.26 -4.92
CA LYS A 152 -5.52 -14.29 -5.26
C LYS A 152 -6.53 -14.02 -4.14
N PRO A 153 -7.03 -15.02 -3.37
CA PRO A 153 -7.98 -14.79 -2.29
C PRO A 153 -7.46 -13.88 -1.17
N TYR A 154 -6.14 -13.73 -1.06
CA TYR A 154 -5.49 -12.98 0.01
C TYR A 154 -5.06 -11.58 -0.39
N ILE A 155 -5.24 -11.19 -1.66
CA ILE A 155 -4.95 -9.84 -2.13
C ILE A 155 -6.11 -8.93 -1.72
N ASP A 156 -5.85 -8.00 -0.80
CA ASP A 156 -6.85 -7.07 -0.32
C ASP A 156 -7.01 -5.90 -1.31
N PHE A 157 -8.18 -5.87 -1.97
CA PHE A 157 -8.57 -4.77 -2.87
C PHE A 157 -9.41 -3.68 -2.17
N SER A 158 -9.69 -3.83 -0.88
CA SER A 158 -10.34 -2.79 -0.10
C SER A 158 -9.43 -1.57 0.09
N VAL A 159 -8.10 -1.76 0.06
CA VAL A 159 -7.08 -0.72 0.27
C VAL A 159 -6.99 0.35 -0.83
N TYR A 160 -7.78 0.26 -1.90
CA TYR A 160 -7.85 1.26 -2.96
C TYR A 160 -9.08 2.14 -2.79
N SER A 161 -9.05 2.96 -1.75
CA SER A 161 -10.04 4.02 -1.45
C SER A 161 -9.48 5.40 -1.76
N LYS A 162 -10.36 6.42 -1.76
CA LYS A 162 -9.97 7.84 -1.93
C LYS A 162 -8.98 8.29 -0.86
N THR A 163 -9.16 7.81 0.35
CA THR A 163 -8.20 7.98 1.44
C THR A 163 -7.86 6.64 2.04
N GLN A 164 -6.58 6.36 2.22
CA GLN A 164 -6.08 5.10 2.76
C GLN A 164 -4.84 5.35 3.62
N SER A 165 -4.85 4.84 4.85
CA SER A 165 -3.64 4.74 5.66
C SER A 165 -2.79 3.55 5.21
N PHE A 166 -1.50 3.78 4.98
CA PHE A 166 -0.52 2.77 4.61
C PHE A 166 0.66 2.80 5.57
N ARG A 167 0.83 1.73 6.35
CA ARG A 167 1.84 1.69 7.41
C ARG A 167 3.24 1.88 6.85
N LEU A 168 4.05 2.72 7.48
CA LEU A 168 5.41 3.02 7.04
C LEU A 168 6.39 1.88 7.36
N GLU A 169 7.50 1.84 6.63
CA GLU A 169 8.63 1.00 7.00
C GLU A 169 9.20 1.44 8.36
N GLY A 170 9.55 0.49 9.21
CA GLY A 170 10.00 0.74 10.59
C GLY A 170 8.89 1.16 11.54
N SER A 171 7.61 1.09 11.13
CA SER A 171 6.46 1.31 12.01
C SER A 171 5.74 0.01 12.38
N THR A 172 5.08 0.01 13.55
CA THR A 172 4.16 -1.04 13.99
C THR A 172 2.71 -0.57 13.93
N LYS A 173 1.76 -1.45 14.26
CA LYS A 173 0.41 -1.02 14.65
C LYS A 173 0.45 -0.66 16.14
N TYR A 174 -0.42 0.23 16.60
CA TYR A 174 -0.51 0.50 18.04
C TYR A 174 -0.78 -0.81 18.82
N GLY A 175 -0.05 -1.00 19.91
CA GLY A 175 -0.09 -2.22 20.72
C GLY A 175 0.56 -3.46 20.09
N ASP A 176 1.10 -3.35 18.88
CA ASP A 176 1.78 -4.45 18.17
C ASP A 176 3.30 -4.29 18.26
N VAL A 177 4.01 -5.39 18.45
CA VAL A 177 5.47 -5.44 18.48
C VAL A 177 6.09 -5.66 17.10
N ARG A 178 5.25 -5.92 16.08
CA ARG A 178 5.70 -6.30 14.73
C ARG A 178 5.90 -5.11 13.84
N TYR A 179 7.17 -4.81 13.62
CA TYR A 179 7.59 -3.81 12.65
C TYR A 179 7.36 -4.29 11.22
N LYS A 180 7.06 -3.34 10.34
CA LYS A 180 7.06 -3.54 8.89
C LYS A 180 8.45 -3.18 8.37
N TYR A 181 9.17 -4.14 7.78
CA TYR A 181 10.47 -3.88 7.15
C TYR A 181 10.53 -4.38 5.72
N LEU A 182 11.40 -3.76 4.93
CA LEU A 182 11.76 -4.29 3.62
C LEU A 182 12.32 -5.71 3.79
N TYR A 183 11.93 -6.63 2.90
CA TYR A 183 12.37 -8.01 2.95
C TYR A 183 13.89 -8.10 2.85
N GLY A 184 14.52 -8.79 3.81
CA GLY A 184 15.98 -8.85 3.95
C GLY A 184 16.58 -7.81 4.90
N TYR A 185 15.78 -6.87 5.41
CA TYR A 185 16.22 -5.82 6.33
C TYR A 185 15.64 -6.01 7.74
N SER A 186 16.37 -5.54 8.75
CA SER A 186 16.00 -5.53 10.17
C SER A 186 15.78 -4.12 10.74
N ASP A 187 16.09 -3.10 9.95
CA ASP A 187 15.84 -1.68 10.23
C ASP A 187 15.43 -0.95 8.94
N LEU A 188 15.23 0.36 9.02
CA LEU A 188 14.93 1.22 7.87
C LEU A 188 15.93 0.99 6.74
N SER A 189 15.43 0.60 5.58
CA SER A 189 16.24 0.45 4.37
C SER A 189 16.73 1.81 3.85
N ASN A 190 17.84 1.80 3.12
CA ASN A 190 18.27 2.95 2.30
C ASN A 190 17.31 3.24 1.13
N ARG A 191 16.24 2.47 1.00
CA ARG A 191 15.20 2.55 -0.03
C ARG A 191 13.85 3.00 0.52
N PHE A 192 13.84 3.52 1.74
CA PHE A 192 12.65 4.03 2.42
C PHE A 192 11.77 4.91 1.50
N ASP A 193 12.40 5.82 0.77
CA ASP A 193 11.76 6.78 -0.14
C ASP A 193 11.05 6.08 -1.31
N GLU A 194 11.59 4.96 -1.78
CA GLU A 194 10.98 4.17 -2.85
C GLU A 194 9.73 3.42 -2.37
N GLY A 195 9.65 3.13 -1.07
CA GLY A 195 8.50 2.51 -0.43
C GLY A 195 7.31 3.43 -0.21
N MET A 196 7.52 4.75 -0.25
CA MET A 196 6.47 5.76 -0.09
C MET A 196 5.55 5.76 -1.31
N ILE A 197 4.24 5.64 -1.07
CA ILE A 197 3.24 5.46 -2.12
C ILE A 197 2.95 6.77 -2.86
N SER A 198 2.98 7.90 -2.17
CA SER A 198 2.79 9.22 -2.77
C SER A 198 4.07 9.80 -3.39
N ASN A 199 5.24 9.19 -3.15
CA ASN A 199 6.51 9.64 -3.72
C ASN A 199 6.65 9.23 -5.19
N THR A 200 6.03 10.00 -6.09
CA THR A 200 5.91 9.66 -7.52
C THR A 200 6.82 10.47 -8.46
N SER A 201 7.77 11.26 -7.93
CA SER A 201 8.62 12.16 -8.75
C SER A 201 9.38 11.45 -9.87
N ASP A 202 9.89 10.26 -9.59
CA ASP A 202 10.73 9.48 -10.51
C ASP A 202 9.95 8.32 -11.16
N CYS A 203 8.62 8.37 -11.08
CA CYS A 203 7.74 7.35 -11.63
C CYS A 203 7.17 7.77 -12.99
N VAL A 204 6.93 6.79 -13.85
CA VAL A 204 6.24 6.95 -15.12
C VAL A 204 4.75 6.69 -14.94
N LEU A 205 3.92 7.53 -15.54
CA LEU A 205 2.47 7.33 -15.53
C LEU A 205 2.13 6.07 -16.34
N ILE A 206 1.33 5.19 -15.73
CA ILE A 206 0.72 4.06 -16.43
C ILE A 206 -0.80 4.20 -16.37
N MET A 207 -1.47 4.00 -17.50
CA MET A 207 -2.92 4.13 -17.60
C MET A 207 -3.61 2.80 -17.90
N PRO A 208 -4.72 2.48 -17.21
CA PRO A 208 -5.58 1.37 -17.60
C PRO A 208 -6.27 1.66 -18.94
N LYS A 209 -6.34 0.69 -19.85
CA LYS A 209 -7.22 0.81 -21.03
C LYS A 209 -8.71 0.74 -20.67
N VAL A 210 -9.03 0.04 -19.57
CA VAL A 210 -10.40 -0.14 -19.09
C VAL A 210 -10.44 0.17 -17.61
N LEU A 211 -11.31 1.11 -17.22
CA LEU A 211 -11.60 1.38 -15.82
C LEU A 211 -12.55 0.31 -15.29
N ILE A 212 -12.17 -0.31 -14.17
CA ILE A 212 -12.95 -1.37 -13.53
C ILE A 212 -13.75 -0.76 -12.39
N ASN A 213 -15.07 -0.96 -12.42
CA ASN A 213 -15.94 -0.50 -11.35
C ASN A 213 -15.70 -1.33 -10.08
N ARG A 214 -15.00 -0.74 -9.10
CA ARG A 214 -14.69 -1.37 -7.81
C ARG A 214 -15.94 -1.88 -7.08
N LYS A 215 -17.07 -1.15 -7.13
CA LYS A 215 -18.31 -1.55 -6.46
C LYS A 215 -18.90 -2.83 -7.05
N GLU A 216 -18.82 -3.00 -8.36
CA GLU A 216 -19.33 -4.21 -9.03
C GLU A 216 -18.50 -5.44 -8.70
N ILE A 217 -17.18 -5.30 -8.57
CA ILE A 217 -16.28 -6.40 -8.24
C ILE A 217 -16.41 -6.78 -6.77
N LEU A 218 -16.33 -5.80 -5.86
CA LEU A 218 -16.37 -6.06 -4.42
C LEU A 218 -17.78 -6.36 -3.91
N GLY A 219 -18.83 -5.78 -4.51
CA GLY A 219 -20.22 -6.02 -4.14
C GLY A 219 -20.72 -7.44 -4.46
N LYS A 220 -20.21 -8.05 -5.54
CA LYS A 220 -20.53 -9.44 -5.91
C LYS A 220 -19.94 -10.49 -4.97
N ALA A 221 -18.94 -10.16 -4.16
CA ALA A 221 -18.39 -11.09 -3.17
C ALA A 221 -19.37 -11.38 -2.01
N ASN A 222 -20.35 -10.49 -1.78
CA ASN A 222 -21.35 -10.64 -0.71
C ASN A 222 -22.72 -11.14 -1.20
N GLY A 223 -22.91 -11.34 -2.50
CA GLY A 223 -24.15 -11.84 -3.09
C GLY A 223 -23.85 -12.90 -4.13
N GLY A 224 -24.17 -14.17 -3.82
CA GLY A 224 -23.83 -15.34 -4.63
C GLY A 224 -24.15 -15.23 -6.12
N ASN A 225 -23.34 -15.92 -6.93
CA ASN A 225 -23.44 -16.15 -8.37
C ASN A 225 -23.23 -14.95 -9.31
N GLY A 226 -21.97 -14.52 -9.47
CA GLY A 226 -21.54 -13.60 -10.54
C GLY A 226 -20.78 -14.31 -11.67
N ARG A 227 -21.30 -14.22 -12.91
CA ARG A 227 -20.62 -14.63 -14.16
C ARG A 227 -19.20 -14.04 -14.24
N LYS A 228 -18.20 -14.87 -14.55
CA LYS A 228 -16.80 -14.47 -14.82
C LYS A 228 -16.74 -13.69 -16.14
N SER A 229 -16.58 -12.37 -16.10
CA SER A 229 -16.23 -11.60 -17.30
C SER A 229 -14.75 -11.81 -17.65
N GLN A 230 -14.50 -12.37 -18.83
CA GLN A 230 -13.14 -12.49 -19.37
C GLN A 230 -12.69 -11.13 -19.93
N TYR A 231 -11.82 -10.43 -19.21
CA TYR A 231 -11.10 -9.27 -19.75
C TYR A 231 -9.72 -9.72 -20.26
N HIS A 232 -9.48 -9.51 -21.56
CA HIS A 232 -8.25 -9.88 -22.29
C HIS A 232 -7.03 -9.00 -21.91
N TRP A 233 -5.81 -9.46 -22.19
CA TRP A 233 -4.58 -9.01 -21.51
C TRP A 233 -3.77 -7.88 -22.17
N SER A 234 -4.18 -7.36 -23.32
CA SER A 234 -3.44 -6.33 -24.06
C SER A 234 -3.65 -4.90 -23.52
N ASN A 235 -3.90 -4.70 -22.21
CA ASN A 235 -4.76 -3.61 -21.73
C ASN A 235 -4.13 -2.39 -21.03
N TYR A 236 -2.90 -1.99 -21.36
CA TYR A 236 -2.33 -0.74 -20.81
C TYR A 236 -1.59 0.10 -21.85
N ARG A 237 -1.44 1.39 -21.56
CA ARG A 237 -0.52 2.29 -22.27
C ARG A 237 0.45 2.89 -21.24
N ILE A 238 1.73 2.77 -21.52
CA ILE A 238 2.79 3.53 -20.84
C ILE A 238 2.89 4.84 -21.64
N SER A 239 2.70 5.97 -20.97
CA SER A 239 2.84 7.31 -21.58
C SER A 239 4.28 7.78 -21.57
#